data_AF-A0AA37T134-F1
#
_entry.id   AF-A0AA37T134-F1
#
_cell.length_a   1.000
_cell.length_b   1.000
_cell.length_c   1.000
_cell.angle_alpha   90.00
_cell.angle_beta   90.00
_cell.angle_gamma   90.00
#
_symmetry.space_group_name_H-M   'P 1'
#
loop_
_entity.id
_entity.type
_entity.pdbx_description
1 polymer ?
#
loop_
_entity_poly.entity_id
_entity_poly.type
_entity_poly.pdbx_seq_one_letter_code
_entity_poly.pdbx_strand_id
1 'polypeptide(L)'
;MKFITLVILAATTIALASCSVVDEQRNGRYQLSDKWLPLLDKELSKWEVWMGVPHASVKGLPYGTYTTNNMNVHGQPERAMGLNNDVKKVFEVIEERGNPVLKISGEVYGGLTTKASYGNYHLTMEVKWGQKKWEPRLDKKRDSGVLFHCQGAHGAFWRAWKACQEMQIQESDFGDYIPLAGPSGVIQTATEKPLPNNNKYDPDGKYKHIISGYSHASSEPDLPNGQWNKVDIYAVDDKAVFVVNGVLVMAIEDSKGANGLPLTFGQLQIQSEGAEVYYRDINIKRINKLPMISTTPLQLTRPPKGFTANIPATEFINRQNQQFPLSDQQNVGNWTLRTDLTDEFNESEINTQRWFPNNPYWKGRQPTYFDNSNVSFKEGEAIFRVNQHGDLPLPEGYTHSAGFLKSKQRVLYGYFESEAKLMDAPWVSGFWLTMVEKDWWTEIDIAENCPCVDGQRQTINSNVHVFRAPADKGNVKKHFSKPKKYVYPKELQNEYHVWGLEWTPDFIRFYIDGYMFREIINTHWHQALAINLNNESNKWFNAIPDDNRLDQEYRVKYVRVWQKPE
;
A
#
# COMPACT_ATOMS: atom_id res chain seq x y z
N MET A 1 -59.11 38.44 -37.97
CA MET A 1 -59.60 37.73 -36.76
C MET A 1 -59.08 36.29 -36.84
N LYS A 2 -57.98 35.95 -36.15
CA LYS A 2 -57.88 35.42 -34.77
C LYS A 2 -58.38 33.96 -34.60
N PHE A 3 -57.40 33.06 -34.38
CA PHE A 3 -57.38 31.78 -33.65
C PHE A 3 -58.26 30.62 -34.18
N ILE A 4 -57.99 29.31 -34.02
CA ILE A 4 -56.93 28.39 -33.56
C ILE A 4 -57.43 27.02 -34.06
N THR A 5 -56.56 26.10 -34.49
CA THR A 5 -56.60 24.69 -34.05
C THR A 5 -55.28 24.01 -34.37
N LEU A 6 -54.78 23.35 -33.34
CA LEU A 6 -53.54 22.62 -33.12
C LEU A 6 -53.58 21.24 -33.82
N VAL A 7 -52.49 20.83 -34.47
CA VAL A 7 -52.18 19.40 -34.67
C VAL A 7 -50.76 19.15 -34.19
N ILE A 8 -50.66 18.29 -33.18
CA ILE A 8 -49.44 17.83 -32.52
C ILE A 8 -48.82 16.73 -33.40
N LEU A 9 -47.55 16.90 -33.79
CA LEU A 9 -46.71 15.77 -34.19
C LEU A 9 -45.50 15.74 -33.25
N ALA A 10 -45.41 14.67 -32.47
CA ALA A 10 -44.32 14.40 -31.55
C ALA A 10 -43.06 14.02 -32.32
N ALA A 11 -41.99 14.80 -32.16
CA ALA A 11 -40.63 14.40 -32.51
C ALA A 11 -39.85 14.21 -31.20
N THR A 12 -39.56 12.95 -30.89
CA THR A 12 -38.79 12.51 -29.74
C THR A 12 -37.32 12.90 -29.94
N THR A 13 -36.85 13.94 -29.26
CA THR A 13 -35.43 14.25 -29.13
C THR A 13 -34.81 13.37 -28.05
N ILE A 14 -34.11 12.31 -28.46
CA ILE A 14 -33.15 11.62 -27.59
C ILE A 14 -31.87 12.45 -27.59
N ALA A 15 -31.66 13.25 -26.55
CA ALA A 15 -30.39 13.88 -26.26
C ALA A 15 -29.43 12.84 -25.65
N LEU A 16 -28.63 12.19 -26.49
CA LEU A 16 -27.42 11.52 -26.04
C LEU A 16 -26.37 12.61 -25.78
N ALA A 17 -26.22 13.01 -24.53
CA ALA A 17 -25.06 13.78 -24.08
C ALA A 17 -23.84 12.84 -24.04
N SER A 18 -23.23 12.60 -25.20
CA SER A 18 -21.86 12.11 -25.25
C SER A 18 -20.94 13.27 -24.85
N CYS A 19 -20.46 13.26 -23.61
CA CYS A 19 -19.27 14.04 -23.24
C CYS A 19 -18.05 13.41 -23.92
N SER A 20 -17.87 13.67 -25.21
CA SER A 20 -16.57 13.51 -25.85
C SER A 20 -15.74 14.72 -25.46
N VAL A 21 -14.81 14.53 -24.52
CA VAL A 21 -13.71 15.48 -24.31
C VAL A 21 -12.92 15.46 -25.62
N VAL A 22 -13.04 16.53 -26.39
CA VAL A 22 -12.26 16.72 -27.62
C VAL A 22 -10.83 17.00 -27.21
N ASP A 23 -9.90 16.12 -27.58
CA ASP A 23 -8.46 16.33 -27.46
C ASP A 23 -8.04 17.47 -28.39
N GLU A 24 -8.11 18.72 -27.92
CA GLU A 24 -7.56 19.85 -28.63
C GLU A 24 -6.04 19.92 -28.41
N GLN A 25 -5.28 19.36 -29.37
CA GLN A 25 -3.85 19.65 -29.49
C GLN A 25 -3.66 21.07 -30.01
N ARG A 26 -3.05 21.95 -29.23
CA ARG A 26 -2.62 23.29 -29.68
C ARG A 26 -1.10 23.37 -29.60
N ASN A 27 -0.43 23.61 -30.72
CA ASN A 27 1.03 23.64 -30.85
C ASN A 27 1.74 22.36 -30.36
N GLY A 28 1.15 21.18 -30.59
CA GLY A 28 1.73 19.88 -30.18
C GLY A 28 1.67 19.60 -28.67
N ARG A 29 0.87 20.35 -27.91
CA ARG A 29 0.66 20.17 -26.47
C ARG A 29 -0.77 19.76 -26.15
N TYR A 30 -0.92 18.82 -25.23
CA TYR A 30 -2.19 18.49 -24.61
C TYR A 30 -2.62 19.62 -23.64
N GLN A 31 -3.88 20.00 -23.68
CA GLN A 31 -4.43 20.99 -22.75
C GLN A 31 -4.95 20.29 -21.50
N LEU A 32 -4.13 20.25 -20.45
CA LEU A 32 -4.55 19.72 -19.15
C LEU A 32 -5.53 20.66 -18.46
N SER A 33 -6.51 20.09 -17.78
CA SER A 33 -7.37 20.82 -16.84
C SER A 33 -6.82 20.74 -15.42
N ASP A 34 -7.39 21.51 -14.50
CA ASP A 34 -7.03 21.44 -13.08
C ASP A 34 -7.61 20.17 -12.39
N LYS A 35 -8.40 19.35 -13.11
CA LYS A 35 -8.87 18.03 -12.66
C LYS A 35 -7.85 16.95 -13.01
N TRP A 36 -7.79 15.91 -12.18
CA TRP A 36 -6.98 14.73 -12.42
C TRP A 36 -7.43 13.97 -13.68
N LEU A 37 -6.48 13.73 -14.57
CA LEU A 37 -6.59 12.86 -15.73
C LEU A 37 -5.86 11.54 -15.42
N PRO A 38 -6.58 10.41 -15.32
CA PRO A 38 -5.95 9.10 -15.20
C PRO A 38 -5.27 8.71 -16.51
N LEU A 39 -3.98 8.39 -16.44
CA LEU A 39 -3.21 7.96 -17.59
C LEU A 39 -3.24 6.44 -17.79
N LEU A 40 -3.59 5.67 -16.76
CA LEU A 40 -3.65 4.21 -16.85
C LEU A 40 -5.09 3.72 -17.11
N ASP A 41 -5.25 2.84 -18.10
CA ASP A 41 -6.46 2.09 -18.40
C ASP A 41 -6.09 0.69 -18.92
N LYS A 42 -7.05 -0.24 -18.95
CA LYS A 42 -6.81 -1.66 -19.28
C LYS A 42 -6.13 -1.88 -20.63
N GLU A 43 -6.35 -0.97 -21.59
CA GLU A 43 -5.84 -1.08 -22.97
C GLU A 43 -4.60 -0.23 -23.21
N LEU A 44 -4.08 0.44 -22.17
CA LEU A 44 -3.02 1.44 -22.30
C LEU A 44 -3.33 2.48 -23.40
N SER A 45 -4.60 2.90 -23.50
CA SER A 45 -5.10 3.66 -24.65
C SER A 45 -4.35 4.98 -24.91
N LYS A 46 -3.76 5.57 -23.86
CA LYS A 46 -2.98 6.82 -23.90
C LYS A 46 -1.49 6.61 -24.15
N TRP A 47 -1.04 5.37 -24.34
CA TRP A 47 0.36 5.00 -24.45
C TRP A 47 0.66 4.26 -25.75
N GLU A 48 1.94 4.26 -26.11
CA GLU A 48 2.56 3.42 -27.12
C GLU A 48 3.76 2.69 -26.52
N VAL A 49 4.03 1.47 -26.97
CA VAL A 49 5.13 0.64 -26.46
C VAL A 49 6.26 0.62 -27.47
N TRP A 50 7.47 1.00 -27.06
CA TRP A 50 8.69 0.79 -27.83
C TRP A 50 9.54 -0.29 -27.17
N MET A 51 9.87 -1.33 -27.92
CA MET A 51 10.75 -2.40 -27.46
C MET A 51 12.17 -2.20 -28.01
N GLY A 52 13.16 -2.18 -27.12
CA GLY A 52 14.57 -2.04 -27.45
C GLY A 52 15.17 -3.29 -28.10
N VAL A 53 16.50 -3.39 -28.08
CA VAL A 53 17.22 -4.62 -28.47
C VAL A 53 17.23 -5.58 -27.28
N PRO A 54 16.70 -6.82 -27.40
CA PRO A 54 16.75 -7.79 -26.31
C PRO A 54 18.17 -8.25 -25.97
N HIS A 55 18.40 -8.57 -24.70
CA HIS A 55 19.61 -9.26 -24.28
C HIS A 55 19.64 -10.68 -24.91
N ALA A 56 20.82 -11.22 -25.22
CA ALA A 56 20.96 -12.53 -25.89
C ALA A 56 20.42 -13.72 -25.06
N SER A 57 20.22 -13.51 -23.75
CA SER A 57 19.59 -14.51 -22.87
C SER A 57 18.08 -14.62 -23.08
N VAL A 58 17.40 -13.61 -23.64
CA VAL A 58 15.95 -13.59 -23.82
C VAL A 58 15.53 -14.67 -24.82
N LYS A 59 14.54 -15.49 -24.43
CA LYS A 59 14.03 -16.61 -25.23
C LYS A 59 12.59 -16.37 -25.69
N GLY A 60 12.18 -17.08 -26.75
CA GLY A 60 10.84 -16.98 -27.32
C GLY A 60 10.63 -15.75 -28.19
N LEU A 61 11.70 -15.23 -28.81
CA LEU A 61 11.64 -14.09 -29.73
C LEU A 61 11.35 -14.57 -31.16
N PRO A 62 10.71 -13.74 -32.02
CA PRO A 62 10.54 -14.03 -33.44
C PRO A 62 11.87 -14.38 -34.12
N TYR A 63 11.81 -15.28 -35.12
CA TYR A 63 12.98 -15.68 -35.89
C TYR A 63 13.66 -14.46 -36.52
N GLY A 64 14.99 -14.37 -36.39
CA GLY A 64 15.78 -13.25 -36.92
C GLY A 64 15.81 -12.00 -36.04
N THR A 65 15.18 -11.99 -34.85
CA THR A 65 15.27 -10.87 -33.90
C THR A 65 16.74 -10.64 -33.52
N TYR A 66 17.23 -9.42 -33.73
CA TYR A 66 18.58 -9.04 -33.34
C TYR A 66 18.68 -8.97 -31.81
N THR A 67 19.72 -9.57 -31.24
CA THR A 67 19.99 -9.56 -29.80
C THR A 67 21.43 -9.17 -29.52
N THR A 68 21.74 -8.79 -28.27
CA THR A 68 23.09 -8.38 -27.87
C THR A 68 23.42 -8.75 -26.43
N ASN A 69 24.70 -8.89 -26.10
CA ASN A 69 25.17 -8.94 -24.71
C ASN A 69 25.51 -7.54 -24.15
N ASN A 70 25.71 -6.55 -25.04
CA ASN A 70 26.03 -5.18 -24.64
C ASN A 70 24.80 -4.28 -24.83
N MET A 71 24.10 -4.02 -23.73
CA MET A 71 22.88 -3.20 -23.73
C MET A 71 23.19 -1.70 -23.83
N ASN A 72 24.39 -1.26 -23.46
CA ASN A 72 24.76 0.15 -23.33
C ASN A 72 25.31 0.73 -24.64
N VAL A 73 24.58 0.56 -25.75
CA VAL A 73 25.01 1.03 -27.08
C VAL A 73 24.01 2.01 -27.64
N HIS A 74 24.51 3.20 -28.00
CA HIS A 74 23.75 4.27 -28.64
C HIS A 74 23.73 4.13 -30.17
N GLY A 75 22.76 4.79 -30.82
CA GLY A 75 22.59 4.79 -32.27
C GLY A 75 22.03 3.46 -32.80
N GLN A 76 21.78 3.39 -34.11
CA GLN A 76 21.14 2.24 -34.79
C GLN A 76 19.80 1.79 -34.16
N PRO A 77 18.84 2.71 -33.93
CA PRO A 77 17.54 2.37 -33.35
C PRO A 77 16.75 1.37 -34.21
N GLU A 78 17.04 1.26 -35.50
CA GLU A 78 16.45 0.28 -36.43
C GLU A 78 16.76 -1.18 -36.08
N ARG A 79 17.75 -1.44 -35.22
CA ARG A 79 18.03 -2.79 -34.69
C ARG A 79 17.10 -3.20 -33.54
N ALA A 80 16.41 -2.23 -32.93
CA ALA A 80 15.45 -2.51 -31.89
C ALA A 80 14.24 -3.26 -32.44
N MET A 81 13.49 -3.93 -31.56
CA MET A 81 12.22 -4.54 -31.95
C MET A 81 11.19 -3.49 -32.39
N GLY A 82 11.25 -2.28 -31.82
CA GLY A 82 10.51 -1.12 -32.28
C GLY A 82 9.10 -0.98 -31.71
N LEU A 83 8.30 -0.12 -32.35
CA LEU A 83 6.94 0.23 -31.92
C LEU A 83 6.00 -0.99 -31.97
N ASN A 84 5.21 -1.16 -30.91
CA ASN A 84 4.13 -2.14 -30.78
C ASN A 84 4.57 -3.60 -30.98
N ASN A 85 5.85 -3.91 -30.76
CA ASN A 85 6.42 -5.25 -30.90
C ASN A 85 6.74 -5.90 -29.55
N ASP A 86 5.85 -5.74 -28.57
CA ASP A 86 5.98 -6.35 -27.24
C ASP A 86 5.49 -7.81 -27.21
N VAL A 87 6.25 -8.69 -27.86
CA VAL A 87 5.95 -10.12 -27.95
C VAL A 87 6.02 -10.85 -26.61
N LYS A 88 6.68 -10.23 -25.61
CA LYS A 88 6.92 -10.79 -24.28
C LYS A 88 5.93 -10.29 -23.25
N LYS A 89 5.02 -9.37 -23.62
CA LYS A 89 4.15 -8.66 -22.69
C LYS A 89 4.95 -8.05 -21.53
N VAL A 90 6.05 -7.38 -21.89
CA VAL A 90 6.86 -6.62 -20.94
C VAL A 90 6.00 -5.58 -20.25
N PHE A 91 5.08 -4.92 -20.96
CA PHE A 91 4.12 -3.99 -20.40
C PHE A 91 2.72 -4.61 -20.44
N GLU A 92 2.15 -4.89 -19.27
CA GLU A 92 0.81 -5.48 -19.13
C GLU A 92 0.03 -4.77 -18.03
N VAL A 93 -1.26 -4.52 -18.23
CA VAL A 93 -2.13 -4.02 -17.15
C VAL A 93 -2.84 -5.19 -16.51
N ILE A 94 -2.59 -5.40 -15.23
CA ILE A 94 -3.30 -6.37 -14.39
C ILE A 94 -4.30 -5.64 -13.50
N GLU A 95 -5.22 -6.39 -12.91
CA GLU A 95 -6.18 -5.85 -11.94
C GLU A 95 -5.77 -6.25 -10.51
N GLU A 96 -5.56 -5.28 -9.63
CA GLU A 96 -5.31 -5.49 -8.21
C GLU A 96 -6.39 -4.74 -7.41
N ARG A 97 -7.27 -5.48 -6.71
CA ARG A 97 -8.37 -4.91 -5.91
C ARG A 97 -9.30 -3.98 -6.71
N GLY A 98 -9.64 -4.37 -7.94
CA GLY A 98 -10.51 -3.59 -8.84
C GLY A 98 -9.82 -2.39 -9.50
N ASN A 99 -8.54 -2.12 -9.21
CA ASN A 99 -7.79 -1.02 -9.79
C ASN A 99 -6.77 -1.53 -10.82
N PRO A 100 -6.57 -0.79 -11.93
CA PRO A 100 -5.55 -1.14 -12.91
C PRO A 100 -4.15 -0.92 -12.32
N VAL A 101 -3.27 -1.91 -12.52
CA VAL A 101 -1.86 -1.86 -12.14
C VAL A 101 -1.03 -2.19 -13.38
N LEU A 102 -0.16 -1.27 -13.78
CA LEU A 102 0.82 -1.53 -14.83
C LEU A 102 1.91 -2.43 -14.25
N LYS A 103 1.99 -3.66 -14.75
CA LYS A 103 3.06 -4.60 -14.50
C LYS A 103 4.09 -4.50 -15.61
N ILE A 104 5.33 -4.22 -15.24
CA ILE A 104 6.48 -4.22 -16.13
C ILE A 104 7.38 -5.40 -15.79
N SER A 105 7.57 -6.35 -16.72
CA SER A 105 8.32 -7.58 -16.42
C SER A 105 9.84 -7.38 -16.30
N GLY A 106 10.38 -6.35 -16.96
CA GLY A 106 11.80 -6.05 -17.02
C GLY A 106 12.61 -6.92 -18.00
N GLU A 107 12.02 -7.92 -18.66
CA GLU A 107 12.77 -8.93 -19.43
C GLU A 107 13.47 -8.37 -20.66
N VAL A 108 12.92 -7.31 -21.26
CA VAL A 108 13.51 -6.57 -22.38
C VAL A 108 13.51 -5.09 -22.04
N TYR A 109 14.62 -4.40 -22.34
CA TYR A 109 14.68 -2.95 -22.18
C TYR A 109 13.71 -2.28 -23.14
N GLY A 110 12.89 -1.35 -22.65
CA GLY A 110 11.83 -0.74 -23.44
C GLY A 110 11.21 0.46 -22.76
N GLY A 111 10.36 1.19 -23.48
CA GLY A 111 9.69 2.38 -22.99
C GLY A 111 8.20 2.38 -23.29
N LEU A 112 7.38 2.59 -22.26
CA LEU A 112 5.95 2.89 -22.40
C LEU A 112 5.78 4.40 -22.45
N THR A 113 5.35 4.94 -23.59
CA THR A 113 5.41 6.39 -23.88
C THR A 113 4.02 6.96 -24.10
N THR A 114 3.72 8.12 -23.54
CA THR A 114 2.41 8.75 -23.78
C THR A 114 2.30 9.22 -25.23
N LYS A 115 1.12 9.01 -25.85
CA LYS A 115 0.82 9.53 -27.19
C LYS A 115 0.82 11.06 -27.23
N ALA A 116 0.40 11.68 -26.12
CA ALA A 116 0.36 13.12 -25.97
C ALA A 116 1.62 13.68 -25.30
N SER A 117 1.88 14.97 -25.54
CA SER A 117 2.92 15.74 -24.83
C SER A 117 2.29 16.70 -23.82
N TYR A 118 2.91 16.84 -22.66
CA TYR A 118 2.42 17.63 -21.55
C TYR A 118 3.47 18.66 -21.12
N GLY A 119 2.98 19.79 -20.59
CA GLY A 119 3.78 20.80 -19.89
C GLY A 119 2.94 21.42 -18.77
N ASN A 120 3.57 22.06 -17.80
CA ASN A 120 2.92 22.73 -16.66
C ASN A 120 1.93 21.81 -15.91
N TYR A 121 2.47 20.77 -15.26
CA TYR A 121 1.69 19.70 -14.65
C TYR A 121 2.24 19.21 -13.30
N HIS A 122 1.34 18.61 -12.54
CA HIS A 122 1.66 17.68 -11.46
C HIS A 122 1.35 16.27 -11.97
N LEU A 123 2.40 15.44 -12.08
CA LEU A 123 2.34 14.01 -12.34
C LEU A 123 2.53 13.28 -11.02
N THR A 124 1.63 12.36 -10.69
CA THR A 124 1.70 11.53 -9.48
C THR A 124 1.51 10.07 -9.86
N MET A 125 2.20 9.16 -9.18
CA MET A 125 2.04 7.72 -9.31
C MET A 125 2.57 6.98 -8.08
N GLU A 126 2.18 5.72 -7.94
CA GLU A 126 2.79 4.81 -6.97
C GLU A 126 3.56 3.72 -7.69
N VAL A 127 4.72 3.34 -7.14
CA VAL A 127 5.62 2.34 -7.71
C VAL A 127 6.10 1.34 -6.65
N LYS A 128 6.13 0.05 -6.98
CA LYS A 128 6.74 -1.00 -6.14
C LYS A 128 7.60 -1.95 -6.95
N TRP A 129 8.65 -2.47 -6.34
CA TRP A 129 9.47 -3.51 -6.94
C TRP A 129 8.79 -4.88 -6.88
N GLY A 130 8.91 -5.62 -7.98
CA GLY A 130 8.67 -7.05 -8.03
C GLY A 130 9.88 -7.87 -7.60
N GLN A 131 9.77 -9.18 -7.75
CA GLN A 131 10.82 -10.10 -7.27
C GLN A 131 11.83 -10.44 -8.36
N LYS A 132 11.41 -10.44 -9.64
CA LYS A 132 12.24 -10.92 -10.76
C LYS A 132 13.26 -9.88 -11.21
N LYS A 133 14.41 -10.39 -11.67
CA LYS A 133 15.49 -9.65 -12.32
C LYS A 133 15.97 -10.45 -13.52
N TRP A 134 16.54 -9.76 -14.50
CA TRP A 134 16.99 -10.32 -15.76
C TRP A 134 18.39 -9.84 -16.09
N GLU A 135 19.08 -10.57 -16.96
CA GLU A 135 20.34 -10.10 -17.53
C GLU A 135 20.14 -8.76 -18.27
N PRO A 136 21.10 -7.82 -18.20
CA PRO A 136 22.42 -7.92 -17.58
C PRO A 136 22.47 -7.45 -16.10
N ARG A 137 21.32 -7.48 -15.40
CA ARG A 137 21.15 -6.88 -14.06
C ARG A 137 20.93 -7.90 -12.94
N LEU A 138 21.23 -9.19 -13.14
CA LEU A 138 21.00 -10.22 -12.12
C LEU A 138 21.64 -9.88 -10.76
N ASP A 139 22.82 -9.26 -10.76
CA ASP A 139 23.56 -8.86 -9.55
C ASP A 139 23.57 -7.35 -9.28
N LYS A 140 22.86 -6.55 -10.09
CA LYS A 140 22.79 -5.07 -9.95
C LYS A 140 21.51 -4.62 -9.24
N LYS A 141 21.42 -3.40 -8.75
CA LYS A 141 20.15 -2.83 -8.25
C LYS A 141 19.04 -2.93 -9.32
N ARG A 142 17.80 -3.20 -8.91
CA ARG A 142 16.63 -3.08 -9.79
C ARG A 142 16.51 -1.65 -10.28
N ASP A 143 16.17 -1.48 -11.54
CA ASP A 143 16.26 -0.20 -12.25
C ASP A 143 15.02 0.03 -13.12
N SER A 144 14.63 1.29 -13.23
CA SER A 144 13.51 1.82 -14.00
C SER A 144 13.61 3.34 -13.95
N GLY A 145 12.72 4.06 -14.62
CA GLY A 145 12.76 5.51 -14.62
C GLY A 145 11.44 6.08 -15.08
N VAL A 146 11.12 7.25 -14.52
CA VAL A 146 10.02 8.10 -14.99
C VAL A 146 10.63 9.25 -15.79
N LEU A 147 10.52 9.13 -17.09
CA LEU A 147 11.09 10.06 -18.04
C LEU A 147 10.04 11.08 -18.40
N PHE A 148 10.43 12.34 -18.43
CA PHE A 148 9.53 13.44 -18.71
C PHE A 148 10.14 14.42 -19.69
N HIS A 149 9.26 15.16 -20.35
CA HIS A 149 9.59 16.03 -21.46
C HIS A 149 10.42 15.30 -22.54
N CYS A 150 10.06 14.05 -22.84
CA CYS A 150 10.70 13.26 -23.88
C CYS A 150 10.44 13.89 -25.26
N GLN A 151 11.49 13.99 -26.08
CA GLN A 151 11.44 14.55 -27.43
C GLN A 151 12.13 13.63 -28.45
N GLY A 152 11.85 13.87 -29.74
CA GLY A 152 12.48 13.15 -30.85
C GLY A 152 12.00 11.71 -31.03
N ALA A 153 12.80 10.92 -31.74
CA ALA A 153 12.49 9.52 -32.04
C ALA A 153 12.75 8.60 -30.83
N HIS A 154 12.10 7.43 -30.83
CA HIS A 154 12.42 6.36 -29.89
C HIS A 154 13.83 5.81 -30.11
N GLY A 155 14.40 5.23 -29.06
CA GLY A 155 15.71 4.58 -29.11
C GLY A 155 16.91 5.53 -29.22
N ALA A 156 16.74 6.82 -28.91
CA ALA A 156 17.85 7.78 -28.84
C ALA A 156 18.89 7.40 -27.77
N PHE A 157 18.44 6.88 -26.62
CA PHE A 157 19.29 6.34 -25.57
C PHE A 157 19.23 4.81 -25.54
N TRP A 158 20.40 4.17 -25.64
CA TRP A 158 20.58 2.71 -25.65
C TRP A 158 19.65 1.92 -26.58
N ARG A 159 19.14 2.53 -27.66
CA ARG A 159 18.14 1.95 -28.58
C ARG A 159 16.80 1.62 -27.92
N ALA A 160 16.57 2.03 -26.67
CA ALA A 160 15.36 1.76 -25.90
C ALA A 160 14.56 3.03 -25.57
N TRP A 161 15.21 4.10 -25.12
CA TRP A 161 14.52 5.27 -24.56
C TRP A 161 14.70 6.53 -25.40
N LYS A 162 13.80 7.49 -25.23
CA LYS A 162 13.85 8.78 -25.93
C LYS A 162 14.87 9.72 -25.27
N ALA A 163 15.20 10.81 -25.96
CA ALA A 163 15.93 11.91 -25.32
C ALA A 163 14.99 12.65 -24.37
N CYS A 164 15.38 12.86 -23.11
CA CYS A 164 14.48 13.35 -22.06
C CYS A 164 15.22 13.85 -20.81
N GLN A 165 14.43 14.31 -19.85
CA GLN A 165 14.80 14.36 -18.44
C GLN A 165 14.30 13.10 -17.73
N GLU A 166 15.00 12.64 -16.69
CA GLU A 166 14.64 11.43 -15.94
C GLU A 166 14.60 11.71 -14.43
N MET A 167 13.53 11.24 -13.79
CA MET A 167 13.53 10.92 -12.37
C MET A 167 13.84 9.42 -12.24
N GLN A 168 15.00 9.11 -11.67
CA GLN A 168 15.49 7.75 -11.49
C GLN A 168 14.59 6.97 -10.53
N ILE A 169 14.27 5.73 -10.88
CA ILE A 169 13.55 4.77 -10.04
C ILE A 169 14.47 3.54 -9.94
N GLN A 170 15.52 3.64 -9.12
CA GLN A 170 16.46 2.54 -8.84
C GLN A 170 16.42 2.20 -7.36
N GLU A 171 16.57 0.92 -6.99
CA GLU A 171 16.65 0.54 -5.56
C GLU A 171 17.65 1.41 -4.79
N SER A 172 17.14 2.11 -3.76
CA SER A 172 17.87 3.08 -2.92
C SER A 172 18.37 4.36 -3.58
N ASP A 173 17.97 4.68 -4.81
CA ASP A 173 18.35 5.91 -5.53
C ASP A 173 17.10 6.56 -6.20
N PHE A 174 16.00 6.69 -5.44
CA PHE A 174 14.74 7.24 -5.94
C PHE A 174 14.80 8.76 -6.00
N GLY A 175 14.61 9.31 -7.20
CA GLY A 175 14.63 10.75 -7.41
C GLY A 175 15.99 11.31 -7.80
N ASP A 176 16.99 10.45 -8.01
CA ASP A 176 18.22 10.85 -8.70
C ASP A 176 17.89 11.41 -10.09
N TYR A 177 18.67 12.40 -10.53
CA TYR A 177 18.40 13.11 -11.77
C TYR A 177 19.42 12.75 -12.85
N ILE A 178 18.91 12.29 -13.99
CA ILE A 178 19.71 11.91 -15.16
C ILE A 178 19.06 12.42 -16.46
N PRO A 179 19.61 13.42 -17.16
CA PRO A 179 19.18 13.71 -18.51
C PRO A 179 19.72 12.66 -19.50
N LEU A 180 18.89 12.20 -20.44
CA LEU A 180 19.25 11.16 -21.40
C LEU A 180 19.40 11.69 -22.82
N ALA A 181 20.51 11.33 -23.48
CA ALA A 181 20.79 11.59 -24.90
C ALA A 181 20.83 13.08 -25.30
N GLY A 182 21.49 13.91 -24.49
CA GLY A 182 21.84 15.30 -24.83
C GLY A 182 21.16 16.44 -24.05
N PRO A 183 19.94 16.30 -23.50
CA PRO A 183 19.36 17.26 -22.57
C PRO A 183 20.26 17.56 -21.37
N SER A 184 19.94 18.64 -20.67
CA SER A 184 20.60 19.04 -19.43
C SER A 184 19.64 19.80 -18.52
N GLY A 185 20.07 20.02 -17.29
CA GLY A 185 19.37 20.86 -16.31
C GLY A 185 20.36 21.34 -15.25
N VAL A 186 19.94 22.29 -14.43
CA VAL A 186 20.76 22.86 -13.36
C VAL A 186 20.22 22.39 -12.02
N ILE A 187 21.11 21.92 -11.15
CA ILE A 187 20.78 21.60 -9.75
C ILE A 187 21.60 22.47 -8.81
N GLN A 188 21.06 22.69 -7.60
CA GLN A 188 21.75 23.37 -6.51
C GLN A 188 22.58 22.38 -5.68
N THR A 189 23.80 22.75 -5.27
CA THR A 189 24.71 21.87 -4.52
C THR A 189 25.45 22.61 -3.40
N ALA A 190 25.93 21.84 -2.42
CA ALA A 190 26.79 22.34 -1.34
C ALA A 190 28.22 22.67 -1.80
N THR A 191 28.72 21.96 -2.81
CA THR A 191 30.11 22.03 -3.25
C THR A 191 30.31 23.03 -4.40
N GLU A 192 31.33 23.87 -4.27
CA GLU A 192 31.68 24.87 -5.28
C GLU A 192 32.15 24.24 -6.60
N LYS A 193 32.97 23.19 -6.51
CA LYS A 193 33.48 22.50 -7.70
C LYS A 193 32.48 21.44 -8.15
N PRO A 194 32.19 21.35 -9.47
CA PRO A 194 31.35 20.28 -10.00
C PRO A 194 32.05 18.93 -9.83
N LEU A 195 31.28 17.90 -9.49
CA LEU A 195 31.71 16.52 -9.38
C LEU A 195 31.02 15.72 -10.50
N PRO A 196 31.70 15.47 -11.64
CA PRO A 196 31.09 14.75 -12.76
C PRO A 196 30.51 13.40 -12.31
N ASN A 197 29.22 13.17 -12.61
CA ASN A 197 28.44 11.99 -12.20
C ASN A 197 28.31 11.75 -10.69
N ASN A 198 28.68 12.71 -9.85
CA ASN A 198 28.65 12.59 -8.39
C ASN A 198 28.21 13.90 -7.72
N ASN A 199 27.60 14.81 -8.49
CA ASN A 199 26.96 15.99 -7.94
C ASN A 199 25.76 15.54 -7.11
N LYS A 200 25.55 16.15 -5.95
CA LYS A 200 24.42 15.88 -5.07
C LYS A 200 23.59 17.14 -4.87
N TYR A 201 22.28 17.02 -5.09
CA TYR A 201 21.35 18.10 -4.82
C TYR A 201 21.34 18.45 -3.33
N ASP A 202 21.41 19.74 -3.04
CA ASP A 202 21.28 20.27 -1.69
C ASP A 202 20.29 21.45 -1.70
N PRO A 203 19.14 21.33 -1.02
CA PRO A 203 18.15 22.41 -0.96
C PRO A 203 18.67 23.69 -0.27
N ASP A 204 19.71 23.58 0.55
CA ASP A 204 20.38 24.71 1.21
C ASP A 204 21.74 25.07 0.54
N GLY A 205 22.07 24.37 -0.55
CA GLY A 205 23.27 24.59 -1.35
C GLY A 205 23.38 26.02 -1.89
N LYS A 206 24.62 26.47 -2.15
CA LYS A 206 24.88 27.84 -2.64
C LYS A 206 25.37 27.89 -4.08
N TYR A 207 25.75 26.74 -4.61
CA TYR A 207 26.33 26.62 -5.95
C TYR A 207 25.33 25.96 -6.89
N LYS A 208 25.42 26.29 -8.18
CA LYS A 208 24.56 25.74 -9.22
C LYS A 208 25.41 25.10 -10.30
N HIS A 209 25.11 23.85 -10.64
CA HIS A 209 25.86 23.10 -11.65
C HIS A 209 24.95 22.60 -12.75
N ILE A 210 25.42 22.72 -13.99
CA ILE A 210 24.79 22.07 -15.14
C ILE A 210 25.07 20.58 -15.05
N ILE A 211 24.00 19.79 -15.09
CA ILE A 211 24.00 18.35 -15.10
C ILE A 211 23.64 17.88 -16.49
N SER A 212 24.51 17.05 -17.07
CA SER A 212 24.34 16.37 -18.36
C SER A 212 24.57 14.86 -18.23
N GLY A 213 24.45 14.34 -17.01
CA GLY A 213 24.75 12.96 -16.62
C GLY A 213 24.18 12.69 -15.23
N TYR A 214 24.75 11.73 -14.50
CA TYR A 214 24.19 11.30 -13.22
C TYR A 214 24.32 12.36 -12.12
N SER A 215 23.29 12.52 -11.29
CA SER A 215 23.37 13.30 -10.06
C SER A 215 22.45 12.74 -8.97
N HIS A 216 22.91 12.84 -7.73
CA HIS A 216 22.23 12.30 -6.56
C HIS A 216 21.17 13.27 -6.02
N ALA A 217 20.06 12.71 -5.56
CA ALA A 217 19.05 13.37 -4.76
C ALA A 217 19.61 13.80 -3.40
N SER A 218 18.94 14.71 -2.71
CA SER A 218 19.35 15.15 -1.37
C SER A 218 19.26 14.04 -0.34
N SER A 219 18.29 13.14 -0.51
CA SER A 219 17.95 12.04 0.40
C SER A 219 17.21 10.92 -0.33
N GLU A 220 17.26 9.71 0.25
CA GLU A 220 16.61 8.50 -0.27
C GLU A 220 15.48 8.05 0.68
N PRO A 221 14.26 8.57 0.54
CA PRO A 221 13.13 8.22 1.39
C PRO A 221 12.35 7.01 0.85
N ASP A 222 12.93 6.21 -0.05
CA ASP A 222 12.27 5.02 -0.61
C ASP A 222 12.04 3.94 0.45
N LEU A 223 10.87 3.32 0.39
CA LEU A 223 10.45 2.24 1.27
C LEU A 223 11.11 0.92 0.84
N PRO A 224 11.29 -0.04 1.78
CA PRO A 224 11.85 -1.35 1.47
C PRO A 224 11.14 -2.06 0.31
N ASN A 225 11.90 -2.90 -0.41
CA ASN A 225 11.40 -3.70 -1.53
C ASN A 225 10.08 -4.41 -1.18
N GLY A 226 9.10 -4.30 -2.09
CA GLY A 226 7.75 -4.85 -1.96
C GLY A 226 6.72 -3.85 -1.44
N GLN A 227 7.13 -2.69 -0.94
CA GLN A 227 6.23 -1.60 -0.54
C GLN A 227 6.00 -0.60 -1.68
N TRP A 228 4.82 0.01 -1.69
CA TRP A 228 4.46 1.06 -2.65
C TRP A 228 5.07 2.39 -2.23
N ASN A 229 5.87 2.97 -3.13
CA ASN A 229 6.43 4.31 -2.99
C ASN A 229 5.58 5.28 -3.80
N LYS A 230 5.20 6.40 -3.20
CA LYS A 230 4.56 7.50 -3.93
C LYS A 230 5.63 8.42 -4.51
N VAL A 231 5.54 8.71 -5.80
CA VAL A 231 6.45 9.64 -6.47
C VAL A 231 5.67 10.71 -7.22
N ASP A 232 6.17 11.94 -7.14
CA ASP A 232 5.57 13.08 -7.82
C ASP A 232 6.62 13.87 -8.60
N ILE A 233 6.24 14.30 -9.81
CA ILE A 233 6.96 15.29 -10.60
C ILE A 233 6.07 16.53 -10.75
N TYR A 234 6.56 17.67 -10.26
CA TYR A 234 5.95 18.97 -10.52
C TYR A 234 6.78 19.68 -11.58
N ALA A 235 6.26 19.83 -12.79
CA ALA A 235 6.94 20.50 -13.89
C ALA A 235 6.22 21.82 -14.21
N VAL A 236 6.94 22.94 -14.18
CA VAL A 236 6.42 24.27 -14.57
C VAL A 236 7.51 24.99 -15.36
N ASP A 237 7.17 25.36 -16.59
CA ASP A 237 8.09 25.92 -17.57
C ASP A 237 9.34 25.03 -17.71
N ASP A 238 10.54 25.58 -17.54
CA ASP A 238 11.82 24.86 -17.62
C ASP A 238 12.31 24.34 -16.26
N LYS A 239 11.41 24.19 -15.29
CA LYS A 239 11.70 23.72 -13.94
C LYS A 239 10.95 22.44 -13.62
N ALA A 240 11.58 21.60 -12.79
CA ALA A 240 10.95 20.40 -12.25
C ALA A 240 11.34 20.18 -10.78
N VAL A 241 10.44 19.61 -10.00
CA VAL A 241 10.69 19.17 -8.62
C VAL A 241 10.27 17.72 -8.50
N PHE A 242 11.13 16.88 -7.90
CA PHE A 242 10.83 15.49 -7.59
C PHE A 242 10.55 15.35 -6.10
N VAL A 243 9.48 14.61 -5.81
CA VAL A 243 9.08 14.27 -4.45
C VAL A 243 8.91 12.77 -4.35
N VAL A 244 9.49 12.18 -3.31
CA VAL A 244 9.39 10.75 -3.03
C VAL A 244 8.85 10.59 -1.61
N ASN A 245 7.74 9.87 -1.47
CA ASN A 245 7.02 9.66 -0.20
C ASN A 245 6.76 10.97 0.57
N GLY A 246 6.45 12.04 -0.17
CA GLY A 246 6.16 13.36 0.38
C GLY A 246 7.37 14.21 0.78
N VAL A 247 8.59 13.73 0.53
CA VAL A 247 9.84 14.46 0.77
C VAL A 247 10.34 15.05 -0.55
N LEU A 248 10.66 16.34 -0.58
CA LEU A 248 11.37 16.93 -1.73
C LEU A 248 12.80 16.36 -1.77
N VAL A 249 13.16 15.74 -2.89
CA VAL A 249 14.48 15.10 -3.04
C VAL A 249 15.34 15.71 -4.14
N MET A 250 14.74 16.44 -5.09
CA MET A 250 15.45 17.06 -6.20
C MET A 250 14.68 18.29 -6.72
N ALA A 251 15.40 19.35 -7.09
CA ALA A 251 14.88 20.46 -7.87
C ALA A 251 15.81 20.76 -9.04
N ILE A 252 15.21 20.90 -10.22
CA ILE A 252 15.88 21.14 -11.50
C ILE A 252 15.40 22.50 -12.03
N GLU A 253 16.35 23.33 -12.41
CA GLU A 253 16.14 24.60 -13.10
C GLU A 253 16.79 24.58 -14.48
N ASP A 254 16.49 25.59 -15.32
CA ASP A 254 17.09 25.78 -16.64
C ASP A 254 17.13 24.49 -17.48
N SER A 255 16.04 23.71 -17.43
CA SER A 255 15.92 22.46 -18.18
C SER A 255 16.03 22.75 -19.68
N LYS A 256 16.94 22.06 -20.35
CA LYS A 256 17.24 22.25 -21.78
C LYS A 256 17.17 20.95 -22.55
N GLY A 257 16.65 21.02 -23.77
CA GLY A 257 16.66 19.91 -24.72
C GLY A 257 18.05 19.71 -25.32
N ALA A 258 18.22 18.65 -26.10
CA ALA A 258 19.48 18.36 -26.80
C ALA A 258 19.92 19.46 -27.80
N ASN A 259 18.99 20.32 -28.21
CA ASN A 259 19.25 21.51 -29.04
C ASN A 259 19.69 22.74 -28.23
N GLY A 260 19.78 22.65 -26.91
CA GLY A 260 20.14 23.74 -26.01
C GLY A 260 19.01 24.73 -25.69
N LEU A 261 17.80 24.56 -26.25
CA LEU A 261 16.64 25.40 -25.99
C LEU A 261 15.89 24.96 -24.72
N PRO A 262 15.17 25.87 -24.03
CA PRO A 262 14.37 25.53 -22.86
C PRO A 262 13.38 24.39 -23.14
N LEU A 263 13.40 23.38 -22.28
CA LEU A 263 12.59 22.17 -22.38
C LEU A 263 11.37 22.25 -21.47
N THR A 264 10.29 22.82 -22.00
CA THR A 264 9.10 23.16 -21.22
C THR A 264 7.94 22.17 -21.34
N PHE A 265 8.08 21.16 -22.21
CA PHE A 265 7.06 20.13 -22.46
C PHE A 265 7.63 18.95 -23.24
N GLY A 266 6.91 17.83 -23.22
CA GLY A 266 7.16 16.67 -24.07
C GLY A 266 6.35 15.46 -23.63
N GLN A 267 6.61 14.30 -24.22
CA GLN A 267 5.95 13.05 -23.82
C GLN A 267 6.47 12.60 -22.44
N LEU A 268 5.72 11.72 -21.77
CA LEU A 268 6.19 10.96 -20.63
C LEU A 268 6.60 9.56 -21.11
N GLN A 269 7.59 8.94 -20.47
CA GLN A 269 7.99 7.57 -20.75
C GLN A 269 8.32 6.82 -19.45
N ILE A 270 7.87 5.57 -19.31
CA ILE A 270 8.22 4.69 -18.17
C ILE A 270 9.14 3.59 -18.69
N GLN A 271 10.28 3.37 -18.03
CA GLN A 271 11.27 2.38 -18.46
C GLN A 271 10.95 0.97 -17.97
N SER A 272 11.21 0.00 -18.83
CA SER A 272 11.56 -1.37 -18.46
C SER A 272 13.08 -1.50 -18.48
N GLU A 273 13.72 -1.85 -17.37
CA GLU A 273 15.18 -2.04 -17.30
C GLU A 273 15.61 -3.21 -16.39
N GLY A 274 15.44 -4.45 -16.87
CA GLY A 274 16.09 -5.62 -16.27
C GLY A 274 15.52 -6.07 -14.92
N ALA A 275 14.42 -5.47 -14.44
CA ALA A 275 13.75 -5.84 -13.20
C ALA A 275 12.23 -5.70 -13.30
N GLU A 276 11.52 -6.54 -12.56
CA GLU A 276 10.07 -6.47 -12.44
C GLU A 276 9.68 -5.28 -11.56
N VAL A 277 8.76 -4.46 -12.04
CA VAL A 277 8.27 -3.25 -11.36
C VAL A 277 6.78 -3.06 -11.65
N TYR A 278 6.06 -2.50 -10.69
CA TYR A 278 4.62 -2.25 -10.79
C TYR A 278 4.34 -0.78 -10.56
N TYR A 279 3.45 -0.20 -11.35
CA TYR A 279 2.97 1.17 -11.22
C TYR A 279 1.45 1.20 -11.11
N ARG A 280 0.90 2.08 -10.27
CA ARG A 280 -0.54 2.36 -10.19
C ARG A 280 -0.80 3.84 -9.94
N ASP A 281 -2.07 4.22 -10.05
CA ASP A 281 -2.53 5.60 -9.78
C ASP A 281 -1.75 6.68 -10.55
N ILE A 282 -1.37 6.38 -11.80
CA ILE A 282 -0.69 7.30 -12.68
C ILE A 282 -1.67 8.39 -13.13
N ASN A 283 -1.56 9.56 -12.53
CA ASN A 283 -2.48 10.67 -12.74
C ASN A 283 -1.71 11.96 -13.04
N ILE A 284 -2.29 12.78 -13.90
CA ILE A 284 -1.72 14.08 -14.27
C ILE A 284 -2.79 15.18 -14.19
N LYS A 285 -2.42 16.38 -13.74
CA LYS A 285 -3.27 17.57 -13.81
C LYS A 285 -2.45 18.81 -14.10
N ARG A 286 -3.11 19.86 -14.56
CA ARG A 286 -2.49 21.16 -14.75
C ARG A 286 -2.10 21.80 -13.41
N ILE A 287 -0.95 22.46 -13.39
CA ILE A 287 -0.55 23.40 -12.35
C ILE A 287 0.07 24.63 -13.00
N ASN A 288 0.00 25.78 -12.32
CA ASN A 288 0.54 27.06 -12.85
C ASN A 288 1.73 27.59 -12.03
N LYS A 289 2.09 26.90 -10.94
CA LYS A 289 3.21 27.23 -10.08
C LYS A 289 3.68 25.97 -9.37
N LEU A 290 4.97 25.90 -9.06
CA LEU A 290 5.51 24.88 -8.19
C LEU A 290 4.91 25.05 -6.78
N PRO A 291 4.49 23.97 -6.10
CA PRO A 291 3.98 24.05 -4.75
C PRO A 291 5.10 24.39 -3.75
N MET A 292 4.74 24.97 -2.59
CA MET A 292 5.64 24.95 -1.44
C MET A 292 5.62 23.54 -0.86
N ILE A 293 6.76 22.85 -0.93
CA ILE A 293 6.92 21.49 -0.43
C ILE A 293 7.82 21.56 0.79
N SER A 294 7.40 20.92 1.87
CA SER A 294 8.21 20.80 3.09
C SER A 294 9.51 20.05 2.78
N THR A 295 10.64 20.62 3.20
CA THR A 295 11.93 19.90 3.28
C THR A 295 12.02 19.05 4.55
N THR A 296 11.09 19.24 5.50
CA THR A 296 10.94 18.32 6.63
C THR A 296 10.28 17.05 6.10
N PRO A 297 10.93 15.88 6.25
CA PRO A 297 10.37 14.63 5.78
C PRO A 297 8.95 14.44 6.32
N LEU A 298 8.01 14.03 5.48
CA LEU A 298 6.87 13.26 5.99
C LEU A 298 7.48 12.11 6.77
N GLN A 299 7.09 11.96 8.03
CA GLN A 299 7.73 11.10 9.01
C GLN A 299 7.46 9.60 8.72
N LEU A 300 7.74 9.14 7.51
CA LEU A 300 7.96 7.73 7.18
C LEU A 300 9.43 7.45 7.46
N THR A 301 9.82 7.57 8.73
CA THR A 301 11.15 7.17 9.20
C THR A 301 11.34 5.69 8.93
N ARG A 302 12.55 5.22 8.63
CA ARG A 302 12.84 3.78 8.65
C ARG A 302 12.23 3.16 9.92
N PRO A 303 11.44 2.07 9.84
CA PRO A 303 10.78 1.51 11.02
C PRO A 303 11.82 1.19 12.09
N PRO A 304 11.51 1.39 13.39
CA PRO A 304 12.43 1.07 14.47
C PRO A 304 12.90 -0.38 14.37
N LYS A 305 14.10 -0.68 14.90
CA LYS A 305 14.63 -2.04 14.88
C LYS A 305 13.62 -3.02 15.50
N GLY A 306 13.27 -4.07 14.76
CA GLY A 306 12.26 -5.06 15.18
C GLY A 306 10.85 -4.81 14.65
N PHE A 307 10.61 -3.68 13.98
CA PHE A 307 9.36 -3.38 13.28
C PHE A 307 9.48 -3.66 11.78
N THR A 308 8.36 -4.03 11.18
CA THR A 308 8.26 -4.42 9.77
C THR A 308 8.10 -3.21 8.87
N ALA A 309 7.23 -2.29 9.27
CA ALA A 309 6.88 -1.07 8.53
C ALA A 309 6.17 -0.08 9.48
N ASN A 310 6.13 1.20 9.08
CA ASN A 310 5.18 2.16 9.65
C ASN A 310 3.94 2.20 8.77
N ILE A 311 2.79 2.35 9.41
CA ILE A 311 1.51 2.46 8.73
C ILE A 311 1.30 3.93 8.31
N PRO A 312 1.03 4.19 7.02
CA PRO A 312 0.86 5.54 6.53
C PRO A 312 -0.50 6.11 6.99
N ALA A 313 -0.47 7.25 7.68
CA ALA A 313 -1.67 7.91 8.18
C ALA A 313 -2.67 8.34 7.10
N THR A 314 -2.23 8.42 5.84
CA THR A 314 -3.02 8.88 4.69
C THR A 314 -3.86 7.79 4.04
N GLU A 315 -3.71 6.53 4.42
CA GLU A 315 -4.39 5.39 3.78
C GLU A 315 -5.55 4.79 4.58
N PHE A 316 -5.96 5.44 5.67
CA PHE A 316 -7.11 4.99 6.46
C PHE A 316 -8.43 5.26 5.75
N ILE A 317 -9.35 4.30 5.87
CA ILE A 317 -10.63 4.34 5.15
C ILE A 317 -11.70 5.01 6.02
N ASN A 318 -12.33 6.04 5.48
CA ASN A 318 -13.50 6.64 6.10
C ASN A 318 -14.74 5.76 5.85
N ARG A 319 -15.37 5.30 6.94
CA ARG A 319 -16.58 4.48 6.87
C ARG A 319 -17.71 5.24 6.15
N GLN A 320 -18.25 4.63 5.10
CA GLN A 320 -19.39 5.13 4.33
C GLN A 320 -20.70 4.44 4.74
N ASN A 321 -20.62 3.18 5.17
CA ASN A 321 -21.75 2.40 5.62
C ASN A 321 -21.34 1.37 6.70
N GLN A 322 -22.33 0.83 7.40
CA GLN A 322 -22.16 -0.21 8.43
C GLN A 322 -22.40 -1.62 7.88
N GLN A 323 -22.81 -1.75 6.61
CA GLN A 323 -23.26 -3.02 6.03
C GLN A 323 -22.10 -3.94 5.65
N PHE A 324 -20.96 -3.36 5.25
CA PHE A 324 -19.80 -4.08 4.73
C PHE A 324 -18.53 -3.83 5.57
N PRO A 325 -17.51 -4.71 5.44
CA PRO A 325 -16.20 -4.49 6.04
C PRO A 325 -15.65 -3.09 5.77
N LEU A 326 -14.96 -2.48 6.74
CA LEU A 326 -14.36 -1.15 6.58
C LEU A 326 -13.39 -1.09 5.41
N SER A 327 -12.65 -2.17 5.16
CA SER A 327 -11.71 -2.27 4.04
C SER A 327 -12.37 -2.45 2.67
N ASP A 328 -13.70 -2.64 2.60
CA ASP A 328 -14.43 -2.94 1.37
C ASP A 328 -15.85 -2.34 1.37
N GLN A 329 -15.93 -1.01 1.46
CA GLN A 329 -17.20 -0.28 1.58
C GLN A 329 -18.09 -0.34 0.33
N GLN A 330 -17.54 -0.75 -0.82
CA GLN A 330 -18.28 -0.97 -2.07
C GLN A 330 -18.70 -2.43 -2.28
N ASN A 331 -18.34 -3.31 -1.34
CA ASN A 331 -18.63 -4.73 -1.36
C ASN A 331 -18.09 -5.47 -2.60
N VAL A 332 -16.89 -5.13 -3.05
CA VAL A 332 -16.23 -5.80 -4.19
C VAL A 332 -16.03 -7.29 -3.90
N GLY A 333 -15.81 -7.65 -2.62
CA GLY A 333 -15.68 -9.02 -2.15
C GLY A 333 -16.99 -9.81 -2.02
N ASN A 334 -18.14 -9.21 -2.36
CA ASN A 334 -19.47 -9.83 -2.26
C ASN A 334 -19.80 -10.38 -0.86
N TRP A 335 -19.44 -9.63 0.18
CA TRP A 335 -19.64 -9.98 1.57
C TRP A 335 -21.12 -10.02 1.95
N THR A 336 -21.49 -11.07 2.67
CA THR A 336 -22.78 -11.23 3.33
C THR A 336 -22.56 -11.29 4.85
N LEU A 337 -23.28 -10.44 5.59
CA LEU A 337 -23.17 -10.37 7.05
C LEU A 337 -23.68 -11.68 7.69
N ARG A 338 -22.92 -12.22 8.64
CA ARG A 338 -23.28 -13.35 9.49
C ARG A 338 -23.87 -12.86 10.80
N THR A 339 -25.19 -12.67 10.81
CA THR A 339 -25.94 -12.12 11.95
C THR A 339 -25.90 -13.02 13.19
N ASP A 340 -25.69 -14.33 13.01
CA ASP A 340 -25.52 -15.30 14.09
C ASP A 340 -24.20 -15.11 14.85
N LEU A 341 -23.15 -14.63 14.18
CA LEU A 341 -21.82 -14.37 14.76
C LEU A 341 -21.52 -12.88 15.02
N THR A 342 -22.39 -11.99 14.57
CA THR A 342 -22.24 -10.53 14.71
C THR A 342 -22.97 -10.02 15.95
N ASP A 343 -22.30 -9.18 16.74
CA ASP A 343 -22.85 -8.53 17.93
C ASP A 343 -22.50 -7.03 17.95
N GLU A 344 -23.50 -6.19 18.15
CA GLU A 344 -23.35 -4.73 18.32
C GLU A 344 -23.38 -4.32 19.80
N PHE A 345 -23.53 -5.27 20.73
CA PHE A 345 -23.51 -5.04 22.18
C PHE A 345 -24.47 -3.94 22.69
N ASN A 346 -25.59 -3.72 21.98
CA ASN A 346 -26.61 -2.73 22.34
C ASN A 346 -27.45 -3.12 23.57
N GLU A 347 -27.50 -4.41 23.90
CA GLU A 347 -28.25 -4.92 25.05
C GLU A 347 -27.47 -4.71 26.35
N SER A 348 -28.18 -4.57 27.48
CA SER A 348 -27.55 -4.39 28.80
C SER A 348 -26.98 -5.67 29.41
N GLU A 349 -27.24 -6.81 28.79
CA GLU A 349 -26.80 -8.14 29.25
C GLU A 349 -26.14 -8.92 28.12
N ILE A 350 -25.29 -9.89 28.48
CA ILE A 350 -24.64 -10.78 27.52
C ILE A 350 -25.67 -11.58 26.72
N ASN A 351 -25.49 -11.64 25.39
CA ASN A 351 -26.19 -12.62 24.58
C ASN A 351 -25.61 -14.02 24.82
N THR A 352 -26.21 -14.75 25.76
CA THR A 352 -25.79 -16.11 26.12
C THR A 352 -26.02 -17.14 25.02
N GLN A 353 -26.77 -16.85 23.96
CA GLN A 353 -26.87 -17.75 22.81
C GLN A 353 -25.63 -17.66 21.91
N ARG A 354 -24.98 -16.49 21.88
CA ARG A 354 -23.80 -16.24 21.06
C ARG A 354 -22.49 -16.44 21.81
N TRP A 355 -22.45 -16.02 23.07
CA TRP A 355 -21.21 -15.96 23.86
C TRP A 355 -21.26 -16.86 25.09
N PHE A 356 -20.12 -17.48 25.40
CA PHE A 356 -19.81 -17.86 26.77
C PHE A 356 -19.29 -16.62 27.52
N PRO A 357 -19.74 -16.38 28.76
CA PRO A 357 -19.33 -15.24 29.58
C PRO A 357 -17.90 -15.37 30.15
N ASN A 358 -17.23 -16.48 29.85
CA ASN A 358 -15.82 -16.76 30.07
C ASN A 358 -15.39 -17.95 29.18
N ASN A 359 -14.11 -18.30 29.18
CA ASN A 359 -13.67 -19.50 28.47
C ASN A 359 -13.95 -20.77 29.31
N PRO A 360 -14.81 -21.70 28.86
CA PRO A 360 -15.22 -22.86 29.65
C PRO A 360 -14.11 -23.88 29.90
N TYR A 361 -12.99 -23.80 29.16
CA TYR A 361 -11.89 -24.78 29.25
C TYR A 361 -10.57 -24.15 29.72
N TRP A 362 -10.52 -22.84 29.92
CA TRP A 362 -9.32 -22.15 30.32
C TRP A 362 -9.64 -21.06 31.34
N LYS A 363 -9.14 -21.25 32.57
CA LYS A 363 -9.38 -20.34 33.70
C LYS A 363 -8.67 -18.99 33.59
N GLY A 364 -7.74 -18.84 32.65
CA GLY A 364 -6.87 -17.68 32.54
C GLY A 364 -5.40 -17.99 32.73
N ARG A 365 -4.55 -17.06 32.31
CA ARG A 365 -3.10 -17.15 32.46
C ARG A 365 -2.71 -16.66 33.84
N GLN A 366 -2.16 -17.54 34.68
CA GLN A 366 -1.70 -17.10 35.99
C GLN A 366 -0.72 -15.93 35.88
N PRO A 367 -0.90 -14.88 36.70
CA PRO A 367 -1.78 -14.83 37.87
C PRO A 367 -3.17 -14.19 37.63
N THR A 368 -3.64 -14.07 36.39
CA THR A 368 -4.94 -13.47 36.04
C THR A 368 -6.01 -14.53 35.75
N TYR A 369 -7.12 -14.48 36.49
CA TYR A 369 -8.27 -15.37 36.40
C TYR A 369 -9.37 -14.76 35.52
N PHE A 370 -10.02 -15.52 34.65
CA PHE A 370 -11.16 -15.02 33.88
C PHE A 370 -12.46 -15.20 34.67
N ASP A 371 -13.00 -14.08 35.14
CA ASP A 371 -14.27 -14.00 35.85
C ASP A 371 -15.29 -13.21 35.02
N ASN A 372 -16.55 -13.67 35.01
CA ASN A 372 -17.58 -13.05 34.17
C ASN A 372 -18.03 -11.69 34.68
N SER A 373 -17.85 -11.37 35.97
CA SER A 373 -18.20 -10.06 36.51
C SER A 373 -17.35 -8.92 35.94
N ASN A 374 -16.21 -9.26 35.34
CA ASN A 374 -15.30 -8.31 34.69
C ASN A 374 -15.77 -7.88 33.30
N VAL A 375 -16.89 -8.41 32.80
CA VAL A 375 -17.50 -7.98 31.53
C VAL A 375 -18.88 -7.41 31.80
N SER A 376 -19.09 -6.18 31.35
CA SER A 376 -20.39 -5.49 31.43
C SER A 376 -20.79 -4.92 30.08
N PHE A 377 -22.08 -4.71 29.85
CA PHE A 377 -22.60 -4.17 28.60
C PHE A 377 -23.29 -2.84 28.89
N LYS A 378 -22.77 -1.74 28.33
CA LYS A 378 -23.26 -0.39 28.62
C LYS A 378 -22.97 0.51 27.42
N GLU A 379 -23.89 1.42 27.12
CA GLU A 379 -23.71 2.45 26.08
C GLU A 379 -23.41 1.87 24.67
N GLY A 380 -23.90 0.66 24.39
CA GLY A 380 -23.63 -0.02 23.11
C GLY A 380 -22.24 -0.65 23.02
N GLU A 381 -21.62 -0.97 24.17
CA GLU A 381 -20.27 -1.53 24.23
C GLU A 381 -20.19 -2.71 25.19
N ALA A 382 -19.38 -3.70 24.85
CA ALA A 382 -18.82 -4.65 25.82
C ALA A 382 -17.60 -4.00 26.49
N ILE A 383 -17.64 -3.87 27.81
CA ILE A 383 -16.61 -3.23 28.63
C ILE A 383 -15.95 -4.28 29.52
N PHE A 384 -14.66 -4.48 29.31
CA PHE A 384 -13.80 -5.41 30.04
C PHE A 384 -13.01 -4.64 31.11
N ARG A 385 -13.04 -5.13 32.35
CA ARG A 385 -12.38 -4.53 33.52
C ARG A 385 -11.51 -5.55 34.26
N VAL A 386 -10.94 -5.11 35.37
CA VAL A 386 -10.12 -5.93 36.26
C VAL A 386 -10.72 -5.91 37.67
N ASN A 387 -10.69 -7.04 38.37
CA ASN A 387 -11.07 -7.16 39.78
C ASN A 387 -12.50 -6.70 40.15
N GLN A 388 -13.49 -7.03 39.32
CA GLN A 388 -14.90 -6.71 39.56
C GLN A 388 -15.68 -7.85 40.25
N HIS A 389 -15.00 -8.87 40.80
CA HIS A 389 -15.63 -10.05 41.43
C HIS A 389 -16.14 -9.78 42.86
N GLY A 390 -16.01 -8.56 43.36
CA GLY A 390 -16.37 -8.20 44.73
C GLY A 390 -15.52 -8.95 45.75
N ASP A 391 -16.14 -9.47 46.80
CA ASP A 391 -15.45 -10.19 47.89
C ASP A 391 -15.23 -11.69 47.60
N LEU A 392 -15.55 -12.16 46.39
CA LEU A 392 -15.40 -13.58 46.03
C LEU A 392 -13.91 -13.96 45.95
N PRO A 393 -13.46 -15.03 46.64
CA PRO A 393 -12.05 -15.40 46.64
C PRO A 393 -11.62 -15.94 45.27
N LEU A 394 -10.44 -15.52 44.80
CA LEU A 394 -9.83 -16.06 43.59
C LEU A 394 -9.25 -17.47 43.84
N PRO A 395 -9.21 -18.34 42.82
CA PRO A 395 -8.57 -19.64 42.94
C PRO A 395 -7.07 -19.53 43.25
N GLU A 396 -6.48 -20.59 43.79
CA GLU A 396 -5.05 -20.64 44.10
C GLU A 396 -4.17 -20.33 42.88
N GLY A 397 -3.15 -19.49 43.10
CA GLY A 397 -2.20 -19.05 42.07
C GLY A 397 -2.69 -17.88 41.20
N TYR A 398 -3.89 -17.36 41.46
CA TYR A 398 -4.40 -16.15 40.82
C TYR A 398 -4.46 -15.00 41.83
N THR A 399 -4.00 -13.82 41.42
CA THR A 399 -3.98 -12.61 42.25
C THR A 399 -4.92 -11.54 41.73
N HIS A 400 -5.27 -11.62 40.45
CA HIS A 400 -6.15 -10.68 39.77
C HIS A 400 -7.20 -11.44 38.95
N SER A 401 -8.25 -10.74 38.55
CA SER A 401 -9.24 -11.25 37.61
C SER A 401 -9.47 -10.29 36.45
N ALA A 402 -9.78 -10.82 35.27
CA ALA A 402 -10.06 -10.08 34.06
C ALA A 402 -11.27 -10.67 33.32
N GLY A 403 -11.73 -9.99 32.27
CA GLY A 403 -12.89 -10.39 31.47
C GLY A 403 -12.51 -11.25 30.26
N PHE A 404 -13.43 -12.12 29.85
CA PHE A 404 -13.28 -12.95 28.65
C PHE A 404 -14.64 -13.23 28.02
N LEU A 405 -14.76 -13.07 26.70
CA LEU A 405 -15.89 -13.57 25.92
C LEU A 405 -15.40 -14.57 24.86
N LYS A 406 -16.12 -15.67 24.72
CA LYS A 406 -15.85 -16.70 23.69
C LYS A 406 -17.09 -17.00 22.87
N SER A 407 -17.00 -16.99 21.54
CA SER A 407 -18.14 -17.38 20.72
C SER A 407 -18.46 -18.86 20.92
N LYS A 408 -19.75 -19.18 21.02
CA LYS A 408 -20.22 -20.57 21.10
C LYS A 408 -20.09 -21.29 19.77
N GLN A 409 -20.38 -20.56 18.69
CA GLN A 409 -20.18 -21.04 17.33
C GLN A 409 -18.75 -20.85 16.88
N ARG A 410 -18.31 -21.73 15.97
CA ARG A 410 -17.04 -21.64 15.27
C ARG A 410 -17.30 -21.27 13.82
N VAL A 411 -16.30 -20.68 13.19
CA VAL A 411 -16.38 -20.26 11.80
C VAL A 411 -15.06 -20.54 11.11
N LEU A 412 -15.17 -20.95 9.84
CA LEU A 412 -14.04 -21.19 8.96
C LEU A 412 -14.10 -20.14 7.85
N TYR A 413 -13.04 -19.35 7.71
CA TYR A 413 -12.92 -18.26 6.74
C TYR A 413 -13.96 -17.14 6.93
N GLY A 414 -13.74 -16.03 6.21
CA GLY A 414 -14.60 -14.86 6.24
C GLY A 414 -13.82 -13.58 6.52
N TYR A 415 -14.58 -12.50 6.70
CA TYR A 415 -14.07 -11.23 7.20
C TYR A 415 -14.52 -11.05 8.65
N PHE A 416 -13.60 -10.68 9.53
CA PHE A 416 -13.85 -10.45 10.95
C PHE A 416 -13.44 -9.03 11.30
N GLU A 417 -14.28 -8.30 12.01
CA GLU A 417 -14.02 -6.91 12.36
C GLU A 417 -14.49 -6.60 13.77
N SER A 418 -13.71 -5.79 14.49
CA SER A 418 -14.10 -5.26 15.78
C SER A 418 -13.59 -3.82 15.93
N GLU A 419 -14.47 -2.89 16.30
CA GLU A 419 -14.07 -1.55 16.69
C GLU A 419 -13.86 -1.51 18.20
N ALA A 420 -12.64 -1.19 18.63
CA ALA A 420 -12.29 -1.24 20.04
C ALA A 420 -11.31 -0.15 20.45
N LYS A 421 -11.39 0.26 21.71
CA LYS A 421 -10.44 1.14 22.38
C LYS A 421 -9.65 0.35 23.42
N LEU A 422 -8.33 0.35 23.28
CA LEU A 422 -7.42 -0.44 24.10
C LEU A 422 -7.18 0.20 25.47
N MET A 423 -6.80 -0.61 26.46
CA MET A 423 -6.39 -0.13 27.78
C MET A 423 -5.04 0.59 27.75
N ASP A 424 -4.87 1.63 28.59
CA ASP A 424 -3.56 2.21 28.94
C ASP A 424 -3.05 1.68 30.30
N ALA A 425 -3.14 0.35 30.46
CA ALA A 425 -2.71 -0.38 31.65
C ALA A 425 -2.10 -1.74 31.23
N PRO A 426 -1.39 -2.46 32.13
CA PRO A 426 -0.63 -3.65 31.77
C PRO A 426 -1.51 -4.90 31.64
N TRP A 427 -2.61 -4.73 30.91
CA TRP A 427 -3.64 -5.71 30.62
C TRP A 427 -3.78 -5.74 29.09
N VAL A 428 -3.25 -6.79 28.47
CA VAL A 428 -3.29 -6.98 27.02
C VAL A 428 -4.73 -6.99 26.56
N SER A 429 -5.09 -6.07 25.67
CA SER A 429 -6.40 -6.05 24.99
C SER A 429 -6.34 -6.99 23.79
N GLY A 430 -7.25 -7.97 23.75
CA GLY A 430 -7.22 -9.09 22.81
C GLY A 430 -8.47 -9.22 21.95
N PHE A 431 -8.29 -9.38 20.65
CA PHE A 431 -9.28 -9.85 19.68
C PHE A 431 -8.64 -10.90 18.76
N TRP A 432 -9.06 -12.16 18.89
CA TRP A 432 -8.33 -13.29 18.29
C TRP A 432 -9.22 -14.51 18.08
N LEU A 433 -8.75 -15.42 17.24
CA LEU A 433 -9.43 -16.66 16.86
C LEU A 433 -8.59 -17.85 17.27
N THR A 434 -9.18 -18.84 17.93
CA THR A 434 -8.46 -20.07 18.28
C THR A 434 -9.39 -21.28 18.31
N MET A 435 -8.82 -22.47 18.12
CA MET A 435 -9.46 -23.71 18.48
C MET A 435 -8.44 -24.72 18.99
N VAL A 436 -8.73 -25.32 20.14
CA VAL A 436 -7.84 -26.25 20.82
C VAL A 436 -8.44 -27.65 20.76
N GLU A 437 -8.03 -28.44 19.77
CA GLU A 437 -8.36 -29.86 19.70
C GLU A 437 -7.11 -30.70 19.98
N LYS A 438 -7.31 -32.00 20.27
CA LYS A 438 -6.22 -32.91 20.64
C LYS A 438 -5.11 -32.94 19.59
N ASP A 439 -5.47 -33.01 18.31
CA ASP A 439 -4.54 -33.19 17.20
C ASP A 439 -4.45 -31.98 16.25
N TRP A 440 -5.30 -30.96 16.45
CA TRP A 440 -5.31 -29.75 15.63
C TRP A 440 -5.56 -28.50 16.51
N TRP A 441 -4.55 -27.62 16.57
CA TRP A 441 -4.63 -26.37 17.31
C TRP A 441 -3.93 -25.25 16.53
N THR A 442 -4.74 -24.31 16.07
CA THR A 442 -4.33 -23.13 15.34
C THR A 442 -4.97 -21.87 15.92
N GLU A 443 -4.30 -20.74 15.73
CA GLU A 443 -4.67 -19.45 16.31
C GLU A 443 -4.25 -18.29 15.41
N ILE A 444 -5.09 -17.25 15.36
CA ILE A 444 -4.89 -16.01 14.60
C ILE A 444 -5.16 -14.83 15.53
N ASP A 445 -4.14 -14.01 15.76
CA ASP A 445 -4.20 -12.88 16.69
C ASP A 445 -4.38 -11.58 15.90
N ILE A 446 -5.62 -11.06 15.89
CA ILE A 446 -6.03 -9.89 15.10
C ILE A 446 -5.60 -8.61 15.81
N ALA A 447 -5.84 -8.54 17.12
CA ALA A 447 -5.33 -7.52 18.03
C ALA A 447 -4.79 -8.20 19.30
N GLU A 448 -3.55 -7.94 19.67
CA GLU A 448 -2.95 -8.42 20.92
C GLU A 448 -1.95 -7.36 21.42
N ASN A 449 -2.46 -6.36 22.14
CA ASN A 449 -1.74 -5.11 22.36
C ASN A 449 -1.78 -4.66 23.81
N CYS A 450 -0.64 -4.13 24.28
CA CYS A 450 -0.49 -3.53 25.60
C CYS A 450 0.23 -2.18 25.48
N PRO A 451 -0.49 -1.11 25.06
CA PRO A 451 0.11 0.19 24.76
C PRO A 451 0.90 0.80 25.91
N CYS A 452 0.52 0.55 27.16
CA CYS A 452 1.14 1.15 28.34
C CYS A 452 2.59 0.68 28.58
N VAL A 453 3.03 -0.40 27.93
CA VAL A 453 4.40 -0.90 28.06
C VAL A 453 5.30 0.00 27.23
N ASP A 454 6.39 0.47 27.84
CA ASP A 454 7.33 1.39 27.20
C ASP A 454 7.75 0.90 25.80
N GLY A 455 7.63 1.80 24.82
CA GLY A 455 7.90 1.51 23.42
C GLY A 455 6.76 0.81 22.66
N GLN A 456 5.60 0.55 23.28
CA GLN A 456 4.47 -0.13 22.64
C GLN A 456 3.24 0.74 22.35
N ARG A 457 3.23 2.03 22.72
CA ARG A 457 2.07 2.93 22.52
C ARG A 457 1.54 2.99 21.09
N GLN A 458 2.44 2.87 20.12
CA GLN A 458 2.14 2.89 18.69
C GLN A 458 2.29 1.51 18.03
N THR A 459 2.56 0.46 18.80
CA THR A 459 2.86 -0.86 18.23
C THR A 459 1.59 -1.58 17.88
N ILE A 460 1.46 -2.04 16.64
CA ILE A 460 0.52 -3.07 16.23
C ILE A 460 1.23 -4.41 16.26
N ASN A 461 0.68 -5.36 17.01
CA ASN A 461 1.15 -6.74 17.04
C ASN A 461 0.19 -7.58 16.20
N SER A 462 0.74 -8.44 15.36
CA SER A 462 -0.03 -9.47 14.66
C SER A 462 0.74 -10.77 14.74
N ASN A 463 0.03 -11.87 14.98
CA ASN A 463 0.64 -13.16 15.02
C ASN A 463 -0.32 -14.24 14.53
N VAL A 464 0.27 -15.36 14.13
CA VAL A 464 -0.46 -16.55 13.77
C VAL A 464 0.32 -17.74 14.31
N HIS A 465 -0.37 -18.66 14.98
CA HIS A 465 0.26 -19.80 15.63
C HIS A 465 -0.28 -21.11 15.07
N VAL A 466 0.63 -22.08 14.94
CA VAL A 466 0.28 -23.48 14.73
C VAL A 466 0.95 -24.26 15.84
N PHE A 467 0.17 -24.68 16.83
CA PHE A 467 0.67 -25.50 17.92
C PHE A 467 0.79 -26.96 17.49
N ARG A 468 -0.16 -27.42 16.68
CA ARG A 468 -0.19 -28.77 16.08
C ARG A 468 -1.17 -28.84 14.90
N ALA A 469 -0.87 -29.70 13.93
CA ALA A 469 -1.72 -29.94 12.77
C ALA A 469 -1.65 -31.42 12.32
N PRO A 470 -2.75 -31.97 11.77
CA PRO A 470 -2.80 -33.34 11.27
C PRO A 470 -1.97 -33.53 9.99
N ALA A 471 -1.79 -34.80 9.59
CA ALA A 471 -0.88 -35.18 8.51
C ALA A 471 -1.22 -34.53 7.15
N ASP A 472 -2.51 -34.41 6.83
CA ASP A 472 -3.04 -33.79 5.62
C ASP A 472 -3.04 -32.24 5.66
N LYS A 473 -2.66 -31.65 6.80
CA LYS A 473 -2.59 -30.19 7.05
C LYS A 473 -1.20 -29.74 7.49
N GLY A 474 -0.16 -30.43 7.01
CA GLY A 474 1.25 -30.06 7.23
C GLY A 474 1.97 -30.84 8.34
N ASN A 475 1.29 -31.74 9.05
CA ASN A 475 1.87 -32.65 10.06
C ASN A 475 2.72 -31.96 11.14
N VAL A 476 2.22 -30.84 11.68
CA VAL A 476 2.96 -30.04 12.65
C VAL A 476 2.88 -30.67 14.04
N LYS A 477 4.03 -31.03 14.61
CA LYS A 477 4.17 -31.60 15.97
C LYS A 477 4.87 -30.66 16.97
N LYS A 478 5.55 -29.64 16.47
CA LYS A 478 6.24 -28.62 17.26
C LYS A 478 5.63 -27.26 16.95
N HIS A 479 5.30 -26.51 17.99
CA HIS A 479 4.75 -25.17 17.86
C HIS A 479 5.67 -24.26 17.04
N PHE A 480 5.06 -23.52 16.11
CA PHE A 480 5.68 -22.35 15.49
C PHE A 480 4.67 -21.19 15.41
N SER A 481 5.21 -19.98 15.25
CA SER A 481 4.43 -18.77 15.04
C SER A 481 5.12 -17.85 14.03
N LYS A 482 4.41 -16.83 13.55
CA LYS A 482 4.94 -15.82 12.63
C LYS A 482 4.62 -14.42 13.15
N PRO A 483 5.28 -13.92 14.21
CA PRO A 483 5.00 -12.60 14.75
C PRO A 483 5.50 -11.49 13.82
N LYS A 484 4.74 -10.41 13.70
CA LYS A 484 5.16 -9.15 13.05
C LYS A 484 4.65 -7.95 13.85
N LYS A 485 5.51 -6.94 13.93
CA LYS A 485 5.20 -5.64 14.54
C LYS A 485 5.17 -4.54 13.50
N TYR A 486 4.28 -3.58 13.68
CA TYR A 486 4.13 -2.40 12.83
C TYR A 486 3.96 -1.16 13.70
N VAL A 487 4.34 0.02 13.18
CA VAL A 487 4.18 1.29 13.88
C VAL A 487 2.92 1.98 13.36
N TYR A 488 1.94 2.20 14.21
CA TYR A 488 0.77 3.03 13.92
C TYR A 488 1.15 4.52 14.09
N PRO A 489 0.64 5.44 13.26
CA PRO A 489 1.09 6.84 13.25
C PRO A 489 0.72 7.63 14.51
N LYS A 490 -0.22 7.14 15.31
CA LYS A 490 -0.62 7.73 16.60
C LYS A 490 -0.50 6.71 17.73
N GLU A 491 -0.69 7.16 18.96
CA GLU A 491 -0.84 6.26 20.11
C GLU A 491 -2.21 5.56 20.08
N LEU A 492 -2.19 4.23 20.16
CA LEU A 492 -3.36 3.36 19.91
C LEU A 492 -4.43 3.43 21.01
N GLN A 493 -4.05 3.76 22.25
CA GLN A 493 -4.96 3.76 23.38
C GLN A 493 -5.83 5.03 23.49
N ASN A 494 -5.53 6.06 22.67
CA ASN A 494 -6.21 7.35 22.76
C ASN A 494 -7.58 7.34 22.03
N GLU A 495 -7.70 6.59 20.94
CA GLU A 495 -8.87 6.55 20.06
C GLU A 495 -9.46 5.12 19.95
N TYR A 496 -10.65 5.00 19.36
CA TYR A 496 -11.16 3.71 18.91
C TYR A 496 -10.53 3.39 17.56
N HIS A 497 -10.19 2.12 17.36
CA HIS A 497 -9.64 1.61 16.12
C HIS A 497 -10.42 0.38 15.63
N VAL A 498 -10.51 0.23 14.31
CA VAL A 498 -11.19 -0.90 13.68
C VAL A 498 -10.15 -1.95 13.29
N TRP A 499 -10.18 -3.07 13.99
CA TRP A 499 -9.30 -4.22 13.77
C TRP A 499 -10.00 -5.21 12.85
N GLY A 500 -9.35 -5.58 11.75
CA GLY A 500 -9.94 -6.43 10.71
C GLY A 500 -9.08 -7.62 10.31
N LEU A 501 -9.74 -8.69 9.86
CA LEU A 501 -9.10 -9.89 9.32
C LEU A 501 -9.89 -10.40 8.12
N GLU A 502 -9.26 -10.51 6.95
CA GLU A 502 -9.77 -11.32 5.83
C GLU A 502 -9.05 -12.66 5.84
N TRP A 503 -9.79 -13.73 6.07
CA TRP A 503 -9.25 -15.09 6.15
C TRP A 503 -9.90 -15.97 5.09
N THR A 504 -9.07 -16.54 4.20
CA THR A 504 -9.50 -17.38 3.08
C THR A 504 -8.70 -18.68 3.05
N PRO A 505 -9.05 -19.66 2.19
CA PRO A 505 -8.21 -20.83 1.98
C PRO A 505 -6.78 -20.51 1.55
N ASP A 506 -6.57 -19.39 0.85
CA ASP A 506 -5.28 -19.08 0.20
C ASP A 506 -4.43 -18.10 1.01
N PHE A 507 -5.06 -17.20 1.76
CA PHE A 507 -4.36 -16.13 2.47
C PHE A 507 -5.07 -15.68 3.76
N ILE A 508 -4.30 -14.98 4.59
CA ILE A 508 -4.79 -14.24 5.77
C ILE A 508 -4.27 -12.82 5.67
N ARG A 509 -5.17 -11.83 5.70
CA ARG A 509 -4.85 -10.40 5.67
C ARG A 509 -5.34 -9.72 6.92
N PHE A 510 -4.49 -8.87 7.49
CA PHE A 510 -4.80 -8.07 8.67
C PHE A 510 -5.01 -6.61 8.27
N TYR A 511 -5.98 -5.98 8.92
CA TYR A 511 -6.39 -4.62 8.66
C TYR A 511 -6.46 -3.82 9.96
N ILE A 512 -6.09 -2.54 9.88
CA ILE A 512 -6.33 -1.55 10.94
C ILE A 512 -6.93 -0.30 10.27
N ASP A 513 -8.07 0.17 10.77
CA ASP A 513 -8.79 1.33 10.21
C ASP A 513 -9.00 1.24 8.69
N GLY A 514 -9.30 0.04 8.22
CA GLY A 514 -9.52 -0.29 6.80
C GLY A 514 -8.24 -0.49 5.97
N TYR A 515 -7.07 -0.16 6.51
CA TYR A 515 -5.79 -0.31 5.84
C TYR A 515 -5.21 -1.73 6.02
N MET A 516 -4.90 -2.42 4.92
CA MET A 516 -4.25 -3.73 4.93
C MET A 516 -2.76 -3.57 5.22
N PHE A 517 -2.33 -3.89 6.43
CA PHE A 517 -0.93 -3.73 6.84
C PHE A 517 -0.11 -5.04 6.76
N ARG A 518 -0.79 -6.18 6.60
CA ARG A 518 -0.12 -7.48 6.55
C ARG A 518 -0.92 -8.51 5.75
N GLU A 519 -0.23 -9.26 4.90
CA GLU A 519 -0.73 -10.45 4.24
C GLU A 519 0.22 -11.63 4.49
N ILE A 520 -0.35 -12.83 4.65
CA ILE A 520 0.39 -14.09 4.64
C ILE A 520 -0.36 -15.12 3.79
N ILE A 521 0.39 -16.02 3.16
CA ILE A 521 -0.18 -17.23 2.53
C ILE A 521 -0.72 -18.13 3.65
N ASN A 522 -1.96 -18.59 3.51
CA ASN A 522 -2.59 -19.50 4.45
C ASN A 522 -2.11 -20.93 4.16
N THR A 523 -1.29 -21.47 5.06
CA THR A 523 -0.73 -22.81 4.90
C THR A 523 -1.28 -23.84 5.88
N HIS A 524 -1.98 -23.42 6.94
CA HIS A 524 -2.34 -24.29 8.07
C HIS A 524 -3.67 -23.94 8.76
N TRP A 525 -4.20 -22.72 8.63
CA TRP A 525 -5.42 -22.27 9.30
C TRP A 525 -6.63 -22.67 8.46
N HIS A 526 -6.97 -23.95 8.53
CA HIS A 526 -8.11 -24.55 7.81
C HIS A 526 -9.10 -25.26 8.77
N GLN A 527 -8.96 -25.00 10.07
CA GLN A 527 -9.85 -25.46 11.14
C GLN A 527 -10.83 -24.35 11.47
N ALA A 528 -12.12 -24.67 11.69
CA ALA A 528 -13.07 -23.67 12.17
C ALA A 528 -12.69 -23.19 13.59
N LEU A 529 -12.58 -21.87 13.77
CA LEU A 529 -12.10 -21.24 15.02
C LEU A 529 -13.23 -20.52 15.76
N ALA A 530 -13.09 -20.40 17.08
CA ALA A 530 -13.96 -19.56 17.90
C ALA A 530 -13.35 -18.16 18.07
N ILE A 531 -14.21 -17.14 18.12
CA ILE A 531 -13.86 -15.74 18.36
C ILE A 531 -13.68 -15.51 19.86
N ASN A 532 -12.63 -14.79 20.24
CA ASN A 532 -12.31 -14.46 21.62
C ASN A 532 -12.06 -12.96 21.74
N LEU A 533 -12.59 -12.38 22.82
CA LEU A 533 -12.28 -11.04 23.29
C LEU A 533 -11.87 -11.15 24.75
N ASN A 534 -10.77 -10.51 25.15
CA ASN A 534 -10.36 -10.51 26.54
C ASN A 534 -9.42 -9.36 26.89
N ASN A 535 -9.25 -9.16 28.20
CA ASN A 535 -8.08 -8.51 28.75
C ASN A 535 -7.29 -9.52 29.62
N GLU A 536 -5.96 -9.51 29.60
CA GLU A 536 -5.17 -10.37 30.50
C GLU A 536 -3.78 -9.79 30.84
N SER A 537 -3.20 -10.20 31.97
CA SER A 537 -1.76 -10.07 32.15
C SER A 537 -1.03 -11.09 31.27
N ASN A 538 0.02 -10.68 30.56
CA ASN A 538 0.80 -11.56 29.71
C ASN A 538 2.28 -11.17 29.73
N LYS A 539 3.11 -12.05 30.32
CA LYS A 539 4.56 -11.84 30.45
C LYS A 539 5.28 -11.66 29.11
N TRP A 540 4.76 -12.22 28.01
CA TRP A 540 5.37 -12.05 26.68
C TRP A 540 5.34 -10.60 26.19
N PHE A 541 4.35 -9.83 26.62
CA PHE A 541 4.23 -8.40 26.34
C PHE A 541 4.84 -7.52 27.42
N ASN A 542 5.43 -8.12 28.47
CA ASN A 542 5.79 -7.44 29.72
C ASN A 542 4.57 -6.77 30.40
N ALA A 543 3.37 -7.29 30.14
CA ALA A 543 2.11 -6.90 30.77
C ALA A 543 1.96 -7.66 32.10
N ILE A 544 2.64 -7.18 33.13
CA ILE A 544 2.64 -7.77 34.47
C ILE A 544 1.52 -7.11 35.29
N PRO A 545 0.79 -7.86 36.15
CA PRO A 545 -0.26 -7.28 36.98
C PRO A 545 0.19 -6.05 37.76
N ASP A 546 -0.69 -5.07 37.88
CA ASP A 546 -0.43 -3.79 38.53
C ASP A 546 -1.65 -3.34 39.33
N ASP A 547 -1.48 -3.28 40.64
CA ASP A 547 -2.53 -2.89 41.59
C ASP A 547 -2.90 -1.39 41.49
N ASN A 548 -2.08 -0.57 40.82
CA ASN A 548 -2.29 0.88 40.74
C ASN A 548 -3.09 1.32 39.51
N ARG A 549 -3.30 0.44 38.52
CA ARG A 549 -3.97 0.74 37.24
C ARG A 549 -5.09 -0.25 36.96
N LEU A 550 -6.02 -0.35 37.89
CA LEU A 550 -7.19 -1.24 37.85
C LEU A 550 -8.45 -0.57 37.28
N ASP A 551 -8.44 0.75 37.11
CA ASP A 551 -9.57 1.56 36.66
C ASP A 551 -9.68 1.68 35.13
N GLN A 552 -8.68 1.19 34.39
CA GLN A 552 -8.68 1.20 32.93
C GLN A 552 -9.64 0.16 32.35
N GLU A 553 -10.19 0.48 31.19
CA GLU A 553 -11.22 -0.32 30.51
C GLU A 553 -10.78 -0.68 29.08
N TYR A 554 -11.03 -1.91 28.68
CA TYR A 554 -10.99 -2.33 27.27
C TYR A 554 -12.43 -2.30 26.77
N ARG A 555 -12.69 -1.47 25.76
CA ARG A 555 -14.05 -1.19 25.27
C ARG A 555 -14.20 -1.68 23.83
N VAL A 556 -15.24 -2.45 23.57
CA VAL A 556 -15.53 -3.03 22.26
C VAL A 556 -16.94 -2.63 21.85
N LYS A 557 -17.07 -1.89 20.74
CA LYS A 557 -18.38 -1.45 20.22
C LYS A 557 -19.11 -2.58 19.51
N TYR A 558 -18.39 -3.37 18.73
CA TYR A 558 -19.00 -4.49 18.00
C TYR A 558 -17.98 -5.58 17.69
N VAL A 559 -18.52 -6.76 17.35
CA VAL A 559 -17.86 -7.79 16.56
C VAL A 559 -18.75 -8.08 15.37
N ARG A 560 -18.23 -7.93 14.16
CA ARG A 560 -18.94 -8.24 12.92
C ARG A 560 -18.22 -9.30 12.14
N VAL A 561 -18.99 -10.20 11.56
CA VAL A 561 -18.48 -11.29 10.74
C VAL A 561 -19.22 -11.29 9.41
N TRP A 562 -18.47 -11.39 8.32
CA TRP A 562 -19.02 -11.57 6.98
C TRP A 562 -18.43 -12.81 6.34
N GLN A 563 -19.17 -13.37 5.39
CA GLN A 563 -18.72 -14.48 4.56
C GLN A 563 -18.89 -14.15 3.09
N LYS A 564 -18.09 -14.78 2.24
CA LYS A 564 -18.34 -14.82 0.80
C LYS A 564 -19.49 -15.79 0.51
N PRO A 565 -20.19 -15.66 -0.61
CA PRO A 565 -21.15 -16.66 -1.06
C PRO A 565 -20.44 -18.00 -1.23
N GLU A 566 -21.12 -19.10 -0.88
CA GLU A 566 -20.62 -20.47 -1.09
C GLU A 566 -20.45 -20.81 -2.56
#